data_AF-A0A928W5S3-F1
#
_entry.id   AF-A0A928W5S3-F1
#
_cell.length_a   1.000
_cell.length_b   1.000
_cell.length_c   1.000
_cell.angle_alpha   90.00
_cell.angle_beta   90.00
_cell.angle_gamma   90.00
#
_symmetry.space_group_name_H-M   'P 1'
#
loop_
_entity.id
_entity.type
_entity.pdbx_description
1 polymer ?
#
loop_
_entity_poly.entity_id
_entity_poly.type
_entity_poly.pdbx_seq_one_letter_code
_entity_poly.pdbx_strand_id
1 'polypeptide(L)'
;MTKKYLANPFNALYQDDILLSDRPEIQELNQYARDLEDRIEGDFNLDWIEFEFAYNRLAYVRNGLLLAKLKFLKLYRNFGDGTFASFCREQLKITRWQVNDNIKAARVAMELIYAGFEILPTNISQAVALASLTGEELVHAWRSVTESIEPDKITHKSIKSFLFPPTESDLPTTTIKVPPTLHESIHAEAAERGMSIVDLIKTMFEFFISGGDSHLFGVEDSRTHRACPTKPLNSELVTMYFQW
;
A
#
# COMPACT_ATOMS: atom_id res chain seq x y z
N MET A 1 33.07 0.64 15.65
CA MET A 1 32.08 1.68 15.30
C MET A 1 30.95 1.68 16.32
N THR A 2 30.60 2.83 16.88
CA THR A 2 29.47 2.98 17.81
C THR A 2 28.15 3.17 17.04
N LYS A 3 26.99 2.84 17.63
CA LYS A 3 25.68 3.02 16.98
C LYS A 3 25.42 4.46 16.49
N LYS A 4 25.98 5.46 17.19
CA LYS A 4 25.90 6.89 16.82
C LYS A 4 26.62 7.20 15.50
N TYR A 5 27.70 6.48 15.20
CA TYR A 5 28.45 6.62 13.95
C TYR A 5 27.61 6.14 12.74
N LEU A 6 26.78 5.11 12.90
CA LEU A 6 25.92 4.62 11.81
C LEU A 6 24.71 5.52 11.53
N ALA A 7 24.35 6.41 12.47
CA ALA A 7 23.18 7.28 12.34
C ALA A 7 23.48 8.62 11.67
N ASN A 8 24.75 9.07 11.66
CA ASN A 8 25.13 10.33 11.01
C ASN A 8 25.45 10.09 9.52
N PRO A 9 24.63 10.59 8.57
CA PRO A 9 24.85 10.39 7.14
C PRO A 9 26.11 11.10 6.61
N PHE A 10 26.59 12.17 7.27
CA PHE A 10 27.76 12.94 6.82
C PHE A 10 29.09 12.20 6.99
N ASN A 11 29.12 11.12 7.80
CA ASN A 11 30.29 10.26 7.92
C ASN A 11 30.73 9.64 6.57
N ALA A 12 29.82 9.53 5.60
CA ALA A 12 30.13 9.06 4.26
C ALA A 12 31.08 10.01 3.49
N LEU A 13 31.14 11.30 3.86
CA LEU A 13 31.99 12.30 3.19
C LEU A 13 33.47 12.17 3.52
N TYR A 14 33.81 11.47 4.62
CA TYR A 14 35.16 11.34 5.18
C TYR A 14 35.79 9.97 4.93
N GLN A 15 35.25 9.17 4.01
CA GLN A 15 35.84 7.87 3.66
C GLN A 15 37.06 8.06 2.77
N ASP A 16 38.10 7.26 2.98
CA ASP A 16 39.38 7.41 2.26
C ASP A 16 39.30 6.98 0.77
N ASP A 17 38.41 6.04 0.43
CA ASP A 17 38.26 5.45 -0.92
C ASP A 17 36.87 5.74 -1.53
N ILE A 18 36.54 7.00 -1.78
CA ILE A 18 35.24 7.38 -2.36
C ILE A 18 35.26 7.21 -3.89
N LEU A 19 34.53 6.19 -4.38
CA LEU A 19 34.20 6.03 -5.80
C LEU A 19 32.86 6.73 -6.10
N LEU A 20 32.90 8.02 -6.41
CA LEU A 20 31.72 8.81 -6.76
C LEU A 20 31.40 8.70 -8.26
N SER A 21 30.13 8.57 -8.62
CA SER A 21 29.69 8.50 -10.02
C SER A 21 29.66 9.87 -10.69
N ASP A 22 30.11 9.97 -11.94
CA ASP A 22 30.08 11.21 -12.74
C ASP A 22 28.68 11.66 -13.21
N ARG A 23 27.62 10.97 -12.79
CA ARG A 23 26.24 11.37 -13.16
C ARG A 23 25.92 12.73 -12.53
N PRO A 24 25.41 13.71 -13.30
CA PRO A 24 25.16 15.06 -12.80
C PRO A 24 24.30 15.11 -11.53
N GLU A 25 23.22 14.34 -11.49
CA GLU A 25 22.32 14.27 -10.33
C GLU A 25 22.97 13.69 -9.07
N ILE A 26 23.99 12.84 -9.22
CA ILE A 26 24.78 12.30 -8.10
C ILE A 26 25.78 13.34 -7.63
N GLN A 27 26.41 14.07 -8.57
CA GLN A 27 27.33 15.16 -8.25
C GLN A 27 26.63 16.31 -7.53
N GLU A 28 25.43 16.70 -7.98
CA GLU A 28 24.61 17.72 -7.32
C GLU A 28 24.25 17.32 -5.88
N LEU A 29 23.87 16.05 -5.65
CA LEU A 29 23.56 15.57 -4.31
C LEU A 29 24.80 15.54 -3.40
N ASN A 30 25.96 15.12 -3.92
CA ASN A 30 27.22 15.15 -3.17
C ASN A 30 27.63 16.60 -2.82
N GLN A 31 27.48 17.54 -3.76
CA GLN A 31 27.78 18.94 -3.50
C GLN A 31 26.83 19.50 -2.43
N TYR A 32 25.53 19.22 -2.54
CA TYR A 32 24.55 19.61 -1.53
C TYR A 32 24.90 19.08 -0.14
N ALA A 33 25.34 17.82 -0.03
CA ALA A 33 25.76 17.24 1.24
C ALA A 33 27.01 17.94 1.82
N ARG A 34 27.99 18.29 0.98
CA ARG A 34 29.19 19.02 1.40
C ARG A 34 28.86 20.43 1.85
N ASP A 35 28.04 21.13 1.07
CA ASP A 35 27.58 22.49 1.40
C ASP A 35 26.80 22.54 2.72
N LEU A 36 26.13 21.45 3.12
CA LEU A 36 25.48 21.34 4.41
C LEU A 36 26.46 21.06 5.57
N GLU A 37 27.45 20.18 5.35
CA GLU A 37 28.45 19.85 6.38
C GLU A 37 29.40 21.02 6.67
N ASP A 38 29.71 21.83 5.64
CA ASP A 38 30.59 23.00 5.76
C ASP A 38 29.94 24.17 6.53
N ARG A 39 28.61 24.16 6.73
CA ARG A 39 27.89 25.17 7.52
C ARG A 39 28.08 24.93 9.01
N ILE A 40 28.27 26.01 9.77
CA ILE A 40 28.34 25.95 11.24
C ILE A 40 26.98 26.26 11.87
N GLU A 41 26.81 25.97 13.16
CA GLU A 41 25.53 26.10 13.90
C GLU A 41 24.85 27.48 13.72
N GLY A 42 25.64 28.56 13.65
CA GLY A 42 25.13 29.92 13.44
C GLY A 42 24.66 30.25 12.02
N ASP A 43 24.96 29.40 11.04
CA ASP A 43 24.54 29.57 9.64
C ASP A 43 23.19 28.92 9.35
N PHE A 44 22.68 28.11 10.28
CA PHE A 44 21.40 27.42 10.13
C PHE A 44 20.26 28.32 10.59
N ASN A 45 19.45 28.75 9.62
CA ASN A 45 18.17 29.38 9.86
C ASN A 45 17.09 28.29 9.97
N LEU A 46 16.44 28.18 11.13
CA LEU A 46 15.38 27.19 11.37
C LEU A 46 14.19 27.37 10.43
N ASP A 47 13.77 28.60 10.15
CA ASP A 47 12.66 28.88 9.23
C ASP A 47 12.99 28.39 7.81
N TRP A 48 14.26 28.52 7.41
CA TRP A 48 14.72 27.98 6.12
C TRP A 48 14.68 26.45 6.11
N ILE A 49 15.08 25.77 7.19
CA ILE A 49 15.04 24.31 7.28
C ILE A 49 13.59 23.81 7.22
N GLU A 50 12.68 24.43 7.97
CA GLU A 50 11.25 24.09 7.95
C GLU A 50 10.65 24.27 6.56
N PHE A 51 10.95 25.39 5.91
CA PHE A 51 10.53 25.65 4.54
C PHE A 51 11.09 24.61 3.57
N GLU A 52 12.40 24.33 3.61
CA GLU A 52 13.08 23.40 2.73
C GLU A 52 12.47 22.00 2.86
N PHE A 53 12.18 21.56 4.09
CA PHE A 53 11.53 20.27 4.35
C PHE A 53 10.10 20.24 3.81
N ALA A 54 9.29 21.28 4.08
CA ALA A 54 7.93 21.38 3.56
C ALA A 54 7.90 21.43 2.01
N TYR A 55 8.81 22.19 1.42
CA TYR A 55 8.98 22.32 -0.03
C TYR A 55 9.35 20.98 -0.68
N ASN A 56 10.21 20.19 -0.04
CA ASN A 56 10.63 18.88 -0.54
C ASN A 56 9.56 17.79 -0.35
N ARG A 57 8.70 17.88 0.67
CA ARG A 57 7.52 16.99 0.80
C ARG A 57 6.57 17.08 -0.40
N LEU A 58 6.47 18.24 -1.04
CA LEU A 58 5.64 18.45 -2.24
C LEU A 58 6.37 18.17 -3.57
N ALA A 59 7.59 17.63 -3.54
CA ALA A 59 8.35 17.32 -4.75
C ALA A 59 7.62 16.35 -5.69
N TYR A 60 6.78 15.46 -5.15
CA TYR A 60 5.97 14.55 -5.96
C TYR A 60 4.98 15.33 -6.86
N VAL A 61 4.43 16.45 -6.40
CA VAL A 61 3.52 17.28 -7.20
C VAL A 61 4.26 17.86 -8.40
N ARG A 62 5.45 18.43 -8.19
CA ARG A 62 6.32 18.96 -9.26
C ARG A 62 6.65 17.87 -10.29
N ASN A 63 7.07 16.71 -9.81
CA ASN A 63 7.40 15.57 -10.66
C ASN A 63 6.18 15.07 -11.45
N GLY A 64 5.02 14.95 -10.82
CA GLY A 64 3.78 14.55 -11.49
C GLY A 64 3.33 15.55 -12.56
N LEU A 65 3.49 16.85 -12.34
CA LEU A 65 3.20 17.88 -13.35
C LEU A 65 4.14 17.79 -14.56
N LEU A 66 5.45 17.59 -14.34
CA LEU A 66 6.42 17.39 -15.41
C LEU A 66 6.10 16.13 -16.23
N LEU A 67 5.81 15.01 -15.54
CA LEU A 67 5.42 13.75 -16.16
C LEU A 67 4.11 13.89 -16.94
N ALA A 68 3.16 14.68 -16.46
CA ALA A 68 1.92 14.97 -17.16
C ALA A 68 2.18 15.73 -18.47
N LYS A 69 3.04 16.76 -18.46
CA LYS A 69 3.45 17.47 -19.69
C LYS A 69 4.12 16.52 -20.68
N LEU A 70 5.08 15.72 -20.21
CA LEU A 70 5.76 14.72 -21.03
C LEU A 70 4.78 13.74 -21.69
N LYS A 71 3.82 13.22 -20.91
CA LYS A 71 2.83 12.24 -21.37
C LYS A 71 1.83 12.86 -22.35
N PHE A 72 1.20 13.98 -22.00
CA PHE A 72 0.12 14.56 -22.80
C PHE A 72 0.62 15.23 -24.08
N LEU A 73 1.82 15.82 -24.06
CA LEU A 73 2.47 16.33 -25.27
C LEU A 73 3.17 15.24 -26.09
N LYS A 74 3.16 13.99 -25.60
CA LYS A 74 3.76 12.82 -26.25
C LYS A 74 5.24 13.00 -26.59
N LEU A 75 6.00 13.69 -25.73
CA LEU A 75 7.43 13.98 -25.93
C LEU A 75 8.30 12.71 -25.98
N TYR A 76 7.76 11.59 -25.51
CA TYR A 76 8.40 10.29 -25.53
C TYR A 76 8.45 9.61 -26.92
N ARG A 77 7.74 10.12 -27.93
CA ARG A 77 7.57 9.44 -29.23
C ARG A 77 8.86 9.18 -30.01
N ASN A 78 9.90 9.97 -29.75
CA ASN A 78 11.18 9.84 -30.46
C ASN A 78 12.15 8.85 -29.78
N PHE A 79 11.70 8.14 -28.74
CA PHE A 79 12.53 7.22 -27.97
C PHE A 79 12.04 5.78 -28.10
N GLY A 80 12.98 4.84 -28.23
CA GLY A 80 12.69 3.40 -28.27
C GLY A 80 11.68 3.05 -29.38
N ASP A 81 10.64 2.30 -29.01
CA ASP A 81 9.53 1.93 -29.89
C ASP A 81 8.43 3.01 -30.03
N GLY A 82 8.67 4.21 -29.48
CA GLY A 82 7.73 5.33 -29.49
C GLY A 82 6.52 5.15 -28.55
N THR A 83 6.48 4.11 -27.72
CA THR A 83 5.43 3.90 -26.73
C THR A 83 5.79 4.52 -25.37
N PHE A 84 4.77 4.96 -24.65
CA PHE A 84 4.96 5.54 -23.32
C PHE A 84 5.51 4.52 -22.32
N ALA A 85 5.14 3.24 -22.47
CA ALA A 85 5.58 2.18 -21.57
C ALA A 85 7.08 1.93 -21.69
N SER A 86 7.59 1.83 -22.92
CA SER A 86 9.02 1.64 -23.19
C SER A 86 9.82 2.86 -22.73
N PHE A 87 9.33 4.08 -22.98
CA PHE A 87 9.96 5.29 -22.45
C PHE A 87 10.10 5.28 -20.91
N CYS A 88 9.02 4.95 -20.18
CA CYS A 88 9.06 4.90 -18.71
C CYS A 88 10.12 3.90 -18.21
N ARG A 89 10.13 2.70 -18.80
CA ARG A 89 11.05 1.63 -18.42
C ARG A 89 12.50 1.96 -18.78
N GLU A 90 12.73 2.49 -19.97
CA GLU A 90 14.07 2.62 -20.55
C GLU A 90 14.74 3.94 -20.19
N GLN A 91 13.99 5.05 -20.16
CA GLN A 91 14.54 6.38 -19.87
C GLN A 91 14.37 6.74 -18.40
N LEU A 92 13.18 6.54 -17.83
CA LEU A 92 12.89 6.91 -16.44
C LEU A 92 13.22 5.81 -15.43
N LYS A 93 13.52 4.59 -15.89
CA LYS A 93 13.81 3.41 -15.05
C LYS A 93 12.71 3.09 -14.03
N ILE A 94 11.46 3.42 -14.35
CA ILE A 94 10.27 3.16 -13.51
C ILE A 94 9.12 2.62 -14.34
N THR A 95 8.13 2.01 -13.68
CA THR A 95 6.99 1.43 -14.38
C THR A 95 6.02 2.52 -14.88
N ARG A 96 5.30 2.22 -15.96
CA ARG A 96 4.20 3.07 -16.46
C ARG A 96 3.16 3.35 -15.37
N TRP A 97 2.90 2.37 -14.49
CA TRP A 97 1.94 2.50 -13.41
C TRP A 97 2.40 3.53 -12.37
N GLN A 98 3.66 3.46 -11.91
CA GLN A 98 4.24 4.46 -11.01
C GLN A 98 4.18 5.88 -11.58
N VAL A 99 4.48 6.04 -12.88
CA VAL A 99 4.38 7.34 -13.56
C VAL A 99 2.93 7.86 -13.56
N ASN A 100 1.97 7.00 -13.90
CA ASN A 100 0.56 7.38 -13.89
C ASN A 100 0.07 7.74 -12.48
N ASP A 101 0.50 7.03 -11.45
CA ASP A 101 0.13 7.31 -10.08
C ASP A 101 0.70 8.64 -9.59
N ASN A 102 1.93 8.98 -9.98
CA ASN A 102 2.49 10.30 -9.69
C ASN A 102 1.70 11.43 -10.39
N ILE A 103 1.29 11.23 -11.65
CA ILE A 103 0.43 12.18 -12.37
C ILE A 103 -0.92 12.35 -11.67
N LYS A 104 -1.57 11.26 -11.23
CA LYS A 104 -2.83 11.31 -10.48
C LYS A 104 -2.66 12.01 -9.14
N ALA A 105 -1.58 11.72 -8.43
CA ALA A 105 -1.26 12.34 -7.15
C ALA A 105 -1.09 13.86 -7.30
N ALA A 106 -0.38 14.31 -8.33
CA ALA A 106 -0.23 15.72 -8.64
C ALA A 106 -1.58 16.38 -8.97
N ARG A 107 -2.45 15.73 -9.75
CA ARG A 107 -3.81 16.22 -10.02
C ARG A 107 -4.57 16.47 -8.71
N VAL A 108 -4.65 15.45 -7.84
CA VAL A 108 -5.34 15.54 -6.55
C VAL A 108 -4.79 16.72 -5.72
N ALA A 109 -3.46 16.81 -5.59
CA ALA A 109 -2.84 17.88 -4.83
C ALA A 109 -3.16 19.26 -5.40
N MET A 110 -3.11 19.43 -6.73
CA MET A 110 -3.42 20.70 -7.37
C MET A 110 -4.89 21.10 -7.18
N GLU A 111 -5.84 20.17 -7.28
CA GLU A 111 -7.25 20.45 -7.00
C GLU A 111 -7.44 20.94 -5.55
N LEU A 112 -6.78 20.31 -4.58
CA LEU A 112 -6.83 20.72 -3.18
C LEU A 112 -6.16 22.09 -2.94
N ILE A 113 -5.03 22.35 -3.61
CA ILE A 113 -4.37 23.68 -3.58
C ILE A 113 -5.32 24.76 -4.09
N TYR A 114 -5.95 24.55 -5.25
CA TYR A 114 -6.89 25.52 -5.82
C TYR A 114 -8.20 25.64 -5.03
N ALA A 115 -8.54 24.65 -4.22
CA ALA A 115 -9.63 24.72 -3.25
C ALA A 115 -9.25 25.42 -1.93
N GLY A 116 -8.00 25.86 -1.77
CA GLY A 116 -7.53 26.64 -0.62
C GLY A 116 -7.12 25.82 0.60
N PHE A 117 -6.83 24.53 0.46
CA PHE A 117 -6.34 23.73 1.57
C PHE A 117 -4.87 24.03 1.89
N GLU A 118 -4.59 24.32 3.16
CA GLU A 118 -3.23 24.45 3.70
C GLU A 118 -2.61 23.08 3.99
N ILE A 119 -3.42 22.14 4.50
CA ILE A 119 -2.99 20.76 4.75
C ILE A 119 -3.22 19.95 3.49
N LEU A 120 -2.12 19.55 2.85
CA LEU A 120 -2.13 18.74 1.62
C LEU A 120 -1.69 17.30 1.92
N PRO A 121 -2.01 16.34 1.03
CA PRO A 121 -1.33 15.06 1.01
C PRO A 121 0.18 15.26 0.89
N THR A 122 0.95 14.51 1.68
CA THR A 122 2.40 14.73 1.85
C THR A 122 3.25 13.71 1.09
N ASN A 123 2.60 12.77 0.41
CA ASN A 123 3.23 11.78 -0.45
C ASN A 123 2.24 11.25 -1.48
N ILE A 124 2.77 10.54 -2.48
CA ILE A 124 1.99 9.93 -3.56
C ILE A 124 0.91 8.99 -3.02
N SER A 125 1.22 8.15 -2.03
CA SER A 125 0.28 7.14 -1.54
C SER A 125 -0.97 7.73 -0.89
N GLN A 126 -0.82 8.81 -0.11
CA GLN A 126 -1.95 9.55 0.46
C GLN A 126 -2.81 10.16 -0.66
N ALA A 127 -2.20 10.85 -1.63
CA ALA A 127 -2.93 11.47 -2.73
C ALA A 127 -3.64 10.45 -3.63
N VAL A 128 -2.98 9.32 -3.94
CA VAL A 128 -3.56 8.24 -4.77
C VAL A 128 -4.75 7.55 -4.09
N ALA A 129 -4.84 7.57 -2.76
CA ALA A 129 -6.02 7.06 -2.04
C ALA A 129 -7.30 7.81 -2.43
N LEU A 130 -7.17 9.07 -2.87
CA LEU A 130 -8.26 9.96 -3.26
C LEU A 130 -8.43 10.05 -4.78
N ALA A 131 -7.61 9.32 -5.55
CA ALA A 131 -7.49 9.55 -7.00
C ALA A 131 -8.77 9.25 -7.80
N SER A 132 -9.71 8.49 -7.22
CA SER A 132 -11.04 8.24 -7.80
C SER A 132 -12.01 9.42 -7.65
N LEU A 133 -11.76 10.34 -6.72
CA LEU A 133 -12.60 11.50 -6.44
C LEU A 133 -12.14 12.73 -7.24
N THR A 134 -13.06 13.61 -7.60
CA THR A 134 -12.77 14.86 -8.33
C THR A 134 -13.68 16.01 -7.85
N GLY A 135 -13.23 17.25 -8.03
CA GLY A 135 -14.05 18.44 -7.76
C GLY A 135 -14.58 18.50 -6.32
N GLU A 136 -15.86 18.82 -6.16
CA GLU A 136 -16.51 18.96 -4.84
C GLU A 136 -16.46 17.69 -3.99
N GLU A 137 -16.53 16.51 -4.60
CA GLU A 137 -16.44 15.23 -3.89
C GLU A 137 -15.06 15.07 -3.25
N LEU A 138 -14.00 15.39 -4.00
CA LEU A 138 -12.63 15.38 -3.49
C LEU A 138 -12.44 16.40 -2.35
N VAL A 139 -12.93 17.62 -2.55
CA VAL A 139 -12.84 18.71 -1.57
C VAL A 139 -13.54 18.32 -0.27
N HIS A 140 -14.77 17.80 -0.35
CA HIS A 140 -15.50 17.39 0.83
C HIS A 140 -14.82 16.21 1.54
N ALA A 141 -14.43 15.18 0.80
CA ALA A 141 -13.78 14.00 1.37
C ALA A 141 -12.46 14.36 2.06
N TRP A 142 -11.64 15.22 1.45
CA TRP A 142 -10.39 15.65 2.05
C TRP A 142 -10.60 16.51 3.29
N ARG A 143 -11.57 17.43 3.28
CA ARG A 143 -11.96 18.20 4.46
C ARG A 143 -12.32 17.28 5.63
N SER A 144 -13.18 16.29 5.38
CA SER A 144 -13.58 15.32 6.40
C SER A 144 -12.39 14.53 6.97
N VAL A 145 -11.43 14.16 6.11
CA VAL A 145 -10.18 13.50 6.55
C VAL A 145 -9.36 14.41 7.45
N THR A 146 -9.12 15.66 7.05
CA THR A 146 -8.29 16.60 7.82
C THR A 146 -8.92 17.05 9.13
N GLU A 147 -10.26 17.04 9.22
CA GLU A 147 -10.98 17.37 10.46
C GLU A 147 -11.10 16.18 11.41
N SER A 148 -11.04 14.94 10.89
CA SER A 148 -11.27 13.72 11.69
C SER A 148 -10.01 12.96 12.06
N ILE A 149 -8.90 13.14 11.33
CA ILE A 149 -7.66 12.37 11.49
C ILE A 149 -6.50 13.34 11.74
N GLU A 150 -5.76 13.11 12.82
CA GLU A 150 -4.57 13.90 13.14
C GLU A 150 -3.52 13.83 12.00
N PRO A 151 -2.81 14.94 11.67
CA PRO A 151 -1.95 15.02 10.49
C PRO A 151 -0.87 13.93 10.37
N ASP A 152 -0.30 13.48 11.49
CA ASP A 152 0.71 12.41 11.56
C ASP A 152 0.12 11.01 11.34
N LYS A 153 -1.19 10.85 11.51
CA LYS A 153 -1.94 9.60 11.32
C LYS A 153 -2.67 9.52 9.98
N ILE A 154 -2.60 10.57 9.16
CA ILE A 154 -3.10 10.54 7.79
C ILE A 154 -2.18 9.64 6.97
N THR A 155 -2.67 8.46 6.61
CA THR A 155 -1.96 7.46 5.80
C THR A 155 -2.87 6.97 4.69
N HIS A 156 -2.31 6.33 3.66
CA HIS A 156 -3.13 5.69 2.62
C HIS A 156 -4.22 4.77 3.21
N LYS A 157 -3.86 3.98 4.22
CA LYS A 157 -4.78 3.02 4.85
C LYS A 157 -5.87 3.71 5.66
N SER A 158 -5.52 4.73 6.46
CA SER A 158 -6.51 5.45 7.26
C SER A 158 -7.46 6.27 6.37
N ILE A 159 -6.97 6.92 5.31
CA ILE A 159 -7.82 7.59 4.31
C ILE A 159 -8.79 6.59 3.69
N LYS A 160 -8.29 5.45 3.21
CA LYS A 160 -9.16 4.43 2.59
C LYS A 160 -10.19 3.87 3.55
N SER A 161 -9.78 3.49 4.76
CA SER A 161 -10.69 2.94 5.76
C SER A 161 -11.77 3.94 6.18
N PHE A 162 -11.45 5.23 6.17
CA PHE A 162 -12.37 6.29 6.59
C PHE A 162 -13.37 6.65 5.47
N LEU A 163 -12.89 6.83 4.25
CA LEU A 163 -13.72 7.28 3.12
C LEU A 163 -14.42 6.14 2.37
N PHE A 164 -13.79 4.97 2.34
CA PHE A 164 -14.25 3.79 1.62
C PHE A 164 -14.24 2.59 2.57
N PRO A 165 -15.10 2.60 3.60
CA PRO A 165 -15.19 1.47 4.52
C PRO A 165 -15.52 0.20 3.72
N PRO A 166 -14.81 -0.91 3.97
CA PRO A 166 -14.99 -2.13 3.21
C PRO A 166 -16.43 -2.61 3.30
N THR A 167 -17.02 -2.93 2.16
CA THR A 167 -18.34 -3.57 2.11
C THR A 167 -18.20 -5.08 2.32
N GLU A 168 -19.32 -5.77 2.56
CA GLU A 168 -19.32 -7.24 2.73
C GLU A 168 -18.71 -7.97 1.52
N SER A 169 -18.83 -7.38 0.32
CA SER A 169 -18.19 -7.86 -0.91
C SER A 169 -16.68 -7.69 -0.97
N ASP A 170 -16.10 -6.81 -0.15
CA ASP A 170 -14.65 -6.55 -0.06
C ASP A 170 -13.97 -7.47 0.96
N LEU A 171 -14.76 -8.20 1.75
CA LEU A 171 -14.23 -9.19 2.68
C LEU A 171 -13.59 -10.34 1.89
N PRO A 172 -12.41 -10.82 2.30
CA PRO A 172 -11.73 -11.89 1.60
C PRO A 172 -12.59 -13.16 1.63
N THR A 173 -13.07 -13.58 0.46
CA THR A 173 -13.73 -14.87 0.32
C THR A 173 -12.73 -15.97 0.68
N THR A 174 -13.02 -16.71 1.75
CA THR A 174 -12.17 -17.81 2.18
C THR A 174 -12.67 -19.09 1.52
N THR A 175 -11.84 -19.69 0.66
CA THR A 175 -12.15 -20.99 0.06
C THR A 175 -11.78 -22.11 1.04
N ILE A 176 -12.78 -22.81 1.55
CA ILE A 176 -12.58 -23.99 2.39
C ILE A 176 -12.44 -25.20 1.48
N LYS A 177 -11.29 -25.88 1.53
CA LYS A 177 -11.09 -27.16 0.84
C LYS A 177 -11.72 -28.27 1.66
N VAL A 178 -12.66 -29.00 1.08
CA VAL A 178 -13.27 -30.19 1.68
C VAL A 178 -12.85 -31.45 0.92
N PRO A 179 -12.71 -32.60 1.61
CA PRO A 179 -12.48 -33.88 0.93
C PRO A 179 -13.60 -34.19 -0.08
N PRO A 180 -13.31 -34.87 -1.20
CA PRO A 180 -14.32 -35.20 -2.23
C PRO A 180 -15.52 -35.97 -1.68
N THR A 181 -15.29 -36.90 -0.75
CA THR A 181 -16.34 -37.69 -0.11
C THR A 181 -17.27 -36.84 0.75
N LEU A 182 -16.72 -35.84 1.44
CA LEU A 182 -17.50 -34.88 2.23
C LEU A 182 -18.30 -33.95 1.31
N HIS A 183 -17.70 -33.53 0.19
CA HIS A 183 -18.38 -32.74 -0.82
C HIS A 183 -19.59 -33.51 -1.39
N GLU A 184 -19.43 -34.76 -1.79
CA GLU A 184 -20.54 -35.61 -2.27
C GLU A 184 -21.65 -35.76 -1.22
N SER A 185 -21.27 -35.95 0.05
CA SER A 185 -22.23 -36.08 1.15
C SER A 185 -23.04 -34.80 1.36
N ILE A 186 -22.39 -33.62 1.29
CA ILE A 186 -23.06 -32.32 1.40
C ILE A 186 -24.05 -32.11 0.25
N HIS A 187 -23.68 -32.51 -0.98
CA HIS A 187 -24.57 -32.42 -2.14
C HIS A 187 -25.79 -33.34 -2.00
N ALA A 188 -25.59 -34.58 -1.55
CA ALA A 188 -26.67 -35.53 -1.34
C ALA A 188 -27.66 -35.03 -0.28
N GLU A 189 -27.15 -34.53 0.85
CA GLU A 189 -27.96 -33.99 1.95
C GLU A 189 -28.74 -32.73 1.51
N ALA A 190 -28.11 -31.84 0.74
CA ALA A 190 -28.76 -30.63 0.23
C ALA A 190 -29.91 -30.99 -0.72
N ALA A 191 -29.68 -31.97 -1.60
CA ALA A 191 -30.68 -32.47 -2.54
C ALA A 191 -31.85 -33.16 -1.83
N GLU A 192 -31.58 -34.00 -0.82
CA GLU A 192 -32.61 -34.65 -0.02
C GLU A 192 -33.51 -33.64 0.71
N ARG A 193 -32.92 -32.54 1.18
CA ARG A 193 -33.65 -31.46 1.86
C ARG A 193 -34.24 -30.40 0.91
N GLY A 194 -34.05 -30.55 -0.41
CA GLY A 194 -34.56 -29.61 -1.41
C GLY A 194 -34.01 -28.19 -1.27
N MET A 195 -32.80 -28.02 -0.74
CA MET A 195 -32.17 -26.72 -0.50
C MET A 195 -30.86 -26.60 -1.28
N SER A 196 -30.38 -25.36 -1.46
CA SER A 196 -29.06 -25.16 -2.04
C SER A 196 -27.98 -25.58 -1.04
N ILE A 197 -26.80 -25.95 -1.54
CA ILE A 197 -25.63 -26.28 -0.70
C ILE A 197 -25.27 -25.10 0.20
N VAL A 198 -25.39 -23.88 -0.30
CA VAL A 198 -25.11 -22.66 0.46
C VAL A 198 -26.09 -22.53 1.63
N ASP A 199 -27.38 -22.78 1.40
CA ASP A 199 -28.41 -22.71 2.44
C ASP A 199 -28.25 -23.83 3.47
N LEU A 200 -27.88 -25.04 3.04
CA LEU A 200 -27.57 -26.15 3.94
C LEU A 200 -26.40 -25.79 4.85
N ILE A 201 -25.28 -25.34 4.28
CA ILE A 201 -24.08 -24.97 5.02
C ILE A 201 -24.38 -23.82 5.99
N LYS A 202 -25.15 -22.82 5.55
CA LYS A 202 -25.58 -21.69 6.39
C LYS A 202 -26.42 -22.17 7.57
N THR A 203 -27.42 -23.01 7.33
CA THR A 203 -28.29 -23.57 8.39
C THR A 203 -27.49 -24.41 9.38
N MET A 204 -26.53 -25.21 8.91
CA MET A 204 -25.65 -25.99 9.78
C MET A 204 -24.81 -25.08 10.65
N PHE A 205 -24.12 -24.09 10.07
CA PHE A 205 -23.31 -23.16 10.85
C PHE A 205 -24.15 -22.34 11.83
N GLU A 206 -25.33 -21.86 11.43
CA GLU A 206 -26.24 -21.14 12.32
C GLU A 206 -26.68 -22.03 13.48
N PHE A 207 -27.00 -23.31 13.26
CA PHE A 207 -27.34 -24.24 14.33
C PHE A 207 -26.18 -24.42 15.33
N PHE A 208 -24.95 -24.62 14.85
CA PHE A 208 -23.78 -24.83 15.71
C PHE A 208 -23.32 -23.56 16.44
N ILE A 209 -23.40 -22.40 15.78
CA ILE A 209 -23.03 -21.11 16.37
C ILE A 209 -24.10 -20.68 17.39
N SER A 210 -25.38 -20.91 17.10
CA SER A 210 -26.49 -20.53 17.99
C SER A 210 -26.74 -21.53 19.11
N GLY A 211 -26.31 -22.79 18.96
CA GLY A 211 -26.46 -23.86 19.96
C GLY A 211 -25.24 -24.09 20.87
N GLY A 212 -24.20 -23.28 20.72
CA GLY A 212 -22.86 -23.48 21.30
C GLY A 212 -22.70 -23.22 22.79
N ASP A 213 -23.72 -22.79 23.54
CA ASP A 213 -23.59 -22.53 24.98
C ASP A 213 -24.07 -23.66 25.90
N SER A 214 -24.63 -24.76 25.37
CA SER A 214 -25.39 -25.69 26.23
C SER A 214 -24.88 -27.14 26.39
N HIS A 215 -23.81 -27.61 25.73
CA HIS A 215 -23.51 -29.06 25.85
C HIS A 215 -22.06 -29.59 25.71
N LEU A 216 -21.01 -28.74 25.73
CA LEU A 216 -19.63 -29.21 25.50
C LEU A 216 -18.75 -29.42 26.76
N PHE A 217 -19.30 -29.35 27.98
CA PHE A 217 -18.59 -29.79 29.18
C PHE A 217 -19.47 -30.70 30.03
N GLY A 218 -19.35 -32.00 29.81
CA GLY A 218 -19.98 -33.01 30.64
C GLY A 218 -19.72 -34.41 30.12
N VAL A 219 -18.63 -34.99 30.61
CA VAL A 219 -18.54 -36.35 31.20
C VAL A 219 -17.07 -36.78 31.12
N GLU A 220 -16.43 -36.78 32.29
CA GLU A 220 -15.21 -37.53 32.56
C GLU A 220 -15.48 -39.01 32.31
N ASP A 221 -14.65 -39.67 31.50
CA ASP A 221 -14.27 -41.04 31.84
C ASP A 221 -12.84 -41.38 31.41
N SER A 222 -12.05 -41.58 32.45
CA SER A 222 -10.80 -42.32 32.61
C SER A 222 -10.50 -43.37 31.53
N ARG A 223 -9.38 -43.23 30.81
CA ARG A 223 -8.42 -44.32 30.50
C ARG A 223 -7.12 -43.80 29.86
N THR A 224 -6.05 -44.48 30.24
CA THR A 224 -4.63 -44.12 30.22
C THR A 224 -3.88 -44.29 28.89
N HIS A 225 -2.92 -43.37 28.66
CA HIS A 225 -1.62 -43.49 27.97
C HIS A 225 -1.53 -43.93 26.49
N ARG A 226 -1.05 -43.02 25.63
CA ARG A 226 0.37 -42.97 25.16
C ARG A 226 0.62 -41.76 24.25
N ALA A 227 1.80 -41.15 24.41
CA ALA A 227 2.29 -40.04 23.61
C ALA A 227 3.16 -40.50 22.42
N CYS A 228 3.34 -39.55 21.49
CA CYS A 228 4.34 -39.40 20.42
C CYS A 228 3.99 -39.90 19.00
N PRO A 229 4.58 -39.31 17.94
CA PRO A 229 4.93 -37.89 17.73
C PRO A 229 4.47 -37.38 16.34
N THR A 230 4.20 -36.07 16.22
CA THR A 230 3.93 -35.40 14.94
C THR A 230 5.19 -35.34 14.06
N LYS A 231 5.14 -35.98 12.88
CA LYS A 231 5.98 -35.63 11.73
C LYS A 231 5.18 -34.68 10.81
N PRO A 232 5.80 -33.64 10.24
CA PRO A 232 5.14 -32.81 9.22
C PRO A 232 5.20 -33.52 7.87
N LEU A 233 4.05 -33.71 7.22
CA LEU A 233 4.00 -34.08 5.80
C LEU A 233 4.04 -32.80 4.95
N ASN A 234 5.13 -32.65 4.21
CA ASN A 234 5.15 -31.89 2.97
C ASN A 234 4.07 -32.46 2.03
N SER A 235 3.23 -31.60 1.46
CA SER A 235 2.44 -31.96 0.27
C SER A 235 2.60 -30.87 -0.77
N GLU A 236 3.26 -31.25 -1.86
CA GLU A 236 3.41 -30.50 -3.09
C GLU A 236 2.03 -30.09 -3.65
N LEU A 237 1.99 -28.88 -4.18
CA LEU A 237 0.83 -28.24 -4.78
C LEU A 237 0.47 -28.92 -6.10
N VAL A 238 -0.79 -29.36 -6.23
CA VAL A 238 -1.43 -29.49 -7.54
C VAL A 238 -2.62 -28.55 -7.57
N THR A 239 -2.51 -27.52 -8.40
CA THR A 239 -3.54 -26.53 -8.68
C THR A 239 -4.37 -27.00 -9.87
N MET A 240 -5.68 -27.17 -9.70
CA MET A 240 -6.62 -27.26 -10.82
C MET A 240 -7.62 -26.12 -10.76
N TYR A 241 -7.73 -25.41 -11.89
CA TYR A 241 -8.67 -24.32 -12.11
C TYR A 241 -10.04 -24.87 -12.50
N PHE A 242 -11.10 -24.25 -11.99
CA PHE A 242 -12.44 -24.37 -12.57
C PHE A 242 -12.83 -23.02 -13.16
N GLN A 243 -13.10 -23.02 -14.48
CA GLN A 243 -13.78 -21.94 -15.18
C GLN A 243 -15.28 -22.18 -15.09
N TRP A 244 -16.03 -21.10 -14.90
CA TRP A 244 -17.49 -21.04 -15.02
C TRP A 244 -17.91 -21.07 -16.49
#